data_AF-U2J7D7-F1
#
_entry.id   AF-U2J7D7-F1
#
_cell.length_a   1.000
_cell.length_b   1.000
_cell.length_c   1.000
_cell.angle_alpha   90.00
_cell.angle_beta   90.00
_cell.angle_gamma   90.00
#
_symmetry.space_group_name_H-M   'P 1'
#
loop_
_entity.id
_entity.type
_entity.pdbx_description
1 polymer ?
#
loop_
_entity_poly.entity_id
_entity_poly.type
_entity_poly.pdbx_seq_one_letter_code
_entity_poly.pdbx_strand_id
1 'polypeptide(L)'
;MKKFLLTLTAVAGLTVASQAQEFGFEKGNFIVEGNLGFTNKDVKGEKIKNTTFNFNPQVGYFVTDKIAVGVFAKVGTTNKDQYAEDKDIQNKTNTFDIGAFGRYYFLEVGSRFKTYTELAVGYESDNSKTVTAGTSVKDPKVSGFGANAGIGATFFLTDKIAVNYKFADVIGFKNSKVDVDGAKATNTFGVNVNNFENFFASGTFGLTFKF
;
A
#
# COMPACT_ATOMS: atom_id res chain seq x y z
N MET A 1 18.92 44.29 -16.47
CA MET A 1 17.88 44.54 -15.46
C MET A 1 16.90 43.36 -15.28
N LYS A 2 16.41 42.71 -16.35
CA LYS A 2 15.46 41.57 -16.23
C LYS A 2 16.01 40.33 -15.50
N LYS A 3 17.32 40.07 -15.60
CA LYS A 3 17.98 38.92 -14.94
C LYS A 3 18.21 39.12 -13.43
N PHE A 4 18.30 40.37 -12.98
CA PHE A 4 18.52 40.71 -11.56
C PHE A 4 17.21 40.68 -10.77
N LEU A 5 16.12 41.04 -11.42
CA LEU A 5 14.79 40.92 -10.84
C LEU A 5 14.45 39.44 -10.58
N LEU A 6 14.75 38.54 -11.52
CA LEU A 6 14.43 37.12 -11.40
C LEU A 6 15.21 36.41 -10.27
N THR A 7 16.48 36.76 -10.07
CA THR A 7 17.26 36.25 -8.92
C THR A 7 16.79 36.85 -7.60
N LEU A 8 16.37 38.11 -7.57
CA LEU A 8 15.85 38.74 -6.36
C LEU A 8 14.48 38.18 -5.96
N THR A 9 13.60 37.86 -6.93
CA THR A 9 12.34 37.15 -6.65
C THR A 9 12.58 35.70 -6.22
N ALA A 10 13.61 35.04 -6.75
CA ALA A 10 13.98 33.69 -6.32
C ALA A 10 14.52 33.69 -4.88
N VAL A 11 15.37 34.67 -4.52
CA VAL A 11 15.91 34.82 -3.15
C VAL A 11 14.82 35.28 -2.19
N ALA A 12 13.96 36.22 -2.57
CA ALA A 12 12.82 36.65 -1.76
C ALA A 12 11.78 35.52 -1.59
N GLY A 13 11.56 34.70 -2.62
CA GLY A 13 10.69 33.51 -2.55
C GLY A 13 11.21 32.45 -1.59
N LEU A 14 12.53 32.31 -1.45
CA LEU A 14 13.15 31.42 -0.46
C LEU A 14 13.05 31.97 0.97
N THR A 15 13.04 33.30 1.18
CA THR A 15 12.95 33.88 2.52
C THR A 15 11.53 33.90 3.09
N VAL A 16 10.48 33.96 2.25
CA VAL A 16 9.07 33.83 2.74
C VAL A 16 8.70 32.40 3.12
N ALA A 17 9.49 31.40 2.71
CA ALA A 17 9.34 30.00 3.14
C ALA A 17 9.92 29.72 4.54
N SER A 18 10.40 30.74 5.26
CA SER A 18 10.94 30.63 6.62
C SER A 18 9.90 30.81 7.74
N GLN A 19 8.61 30.95 7.40
CA GLN A 19 7.55 30.72 8.39
C GLN A 19 7.72 29.29 8.90
N ALA A 20 7.86 29.11 10.21
CA ALA A 20 8.04 27.82 10.85
C ALA A 20 6.89 26.88 10.46
N GLN A 21 7.10 26.11 9.39
CA GLN A 21 6.12 25.18 8.87
C GLN A 21 6.03 24.04 9.88
N GLU A 22 4.93 23.97 10.62
CA GLU A 22 4.72 22.90 11.59
C GLU A 22 4.44 21.60 10.84
N PHE A 23 5.46 20.74 10.84
CA PHE A 23 5.40 19.41 10.26
C PHE A 23 4.89 18.43 11.31
N GLY A 24 3.64 18.02 11.16
CA GLY A 24 2.97 17.17 12.13
C GLY A 24 1.50 16.99 11.83
N PHE A 25 0.88 16.18 12.69
CA PHE A 25 -0.54 15.92 12.68
C PHE A 25 -1.14 16.47 13.96
N GLU A 26 -2.32 17.03 13.85
CA GLU A 26 -3.10 17.52 14.98
C GLU A 26 -4.43 16.81 15.02
N LYS A 27 -5.03 16.75 16.20
CA LYS A 27 -6.43 16.34 16.34
C LYS A 27 -7.31 17.10 15.36
N GLY A 28 -8.14 16.38 14.63
CA GLY A 28 -9.04 16.95 13.63
C GLY A 28 -8.48 16.92 12.20
N ASN A 29 -7.18 16.69 12.02
CA ASN A 29 -6.60 16.55 10.68
C ASN A 29 -7.16 15.31 9.97
N PHE A 30 -7.33 15.42 8.66
CA PHE A 30 -7.60 14.29 7.80
C PHE A 30 -6.36 13.96 6.97
N ILE A 31 -6.15 12.66 6.73
CA ILE A 31 -5.16 12.19 5.75
C ILE A 31 -5.85 11.42 4.64
N VAL A 32 -5.41 11.68 3.42
CA VAL A 32 -5.68 10.84 2.26
C VAL A 32 -4.34 10.30 1.78
N GLU A 33 -4.18 8.99 1.82
CA GLU A 33 -2.95 8.30 1.53
C GLU A 33 -3.18 7.27 0.43
N GLY A 34 -2.17 7.02 -0.40
CA GLY A 34 -2.27 6.01 -1.44
C GLY A 34 -0.93 5.46 -1.87
N ASN A 35 -0.89 4.14 -2.04
CA ASN A 35 0.24 3.44 -2.64
C ASN A 35 -0.13 2.86 -4.00
N LEU A 36 0.74 3.02 -4.98
CA LEU A 36 0.58 2.48 -6.33
C LEU A 36 1.78 1.59 -6.64
N GLY A 37 1.51 0.35 -7.05
CA GLY A 37 2.53 -0.64 -7.35
C GLY A 37 2.32 -1.24 -8.74
N PHE A 38 3.39 -1.33 -9.51
CA PHE A 38 3.41 -2.04 -10.78
C PHE A 38 4.68 -2.87 -10.88
N THR A 39 4.54 -4.12 -11.30
CA THR A 39 5.67 -5.03 -11.50
C THR A 39 5.43 -5.86 -12.73
N ASN A 40 6.43 -5.92 -13.60
CA ASN A 40 6.47 -6.84 -14.73
C ASN A 40 7.72 -7.71 -14.60
N LYS A 41 7.55 -9.03 -14.56
CA LYS A 41 8.62 -10.02 -14.47
C LYS A 41 8.49 -10.99 -15.63
N ASP A 42 9.51 -11.03 -16.47
CA ASP A 42 9.59 -11.93 -17.63
C ASP A 42 10.74 -12.94 -17.41
N VAL A 43 10.38 -14.22 -17.28
CA VAL A 43 11.32 -15.33 -17.07
C VAL A 43 11.47 -16.06 -18.40
N LYS A 44 12.39 -15.55 -19.24
CA LYS A 44 12.58 -16.02 -20.63
C LYS A 44 12.85 -17.52 -20.78
N GLY A 45 13.52 -18.15 -19.81
CA GLY A 45 13.83 -19.59 -19.84
C GLY A 45 12.64 -20.50 -19.52
N GLU A 46 11.66 -19.99 -18.77
CA GLU A 46 10.44 -20.72 -18.39
C GLU A 46 9.24 -20.31 -19.24
N LYS A 47 9.41 -19.31 -20.13
CA LYS A 47 8.34 -18.68 -20.91
C LYS A 47 7.17 -18.22 -20.02
N ILE A 48 7.49 -17.71 -18.83
CA ILE A 48 6.52 -17.20 -17.86
C ILE A 48 6.64 -15.68 -17.77
N LYS A 49 5.52 -14.97 -17.94
CA LYS A 49 5.41 -13.53 -17.71
C LYS A 49 4.41 -13.27 -16.60
N ASN A 50 4.84 -12.55 -15.57
CA ASN A 50 3.99 -12.11 -14.47
C ASN A 50 3.88 -10.58 -14.48
N THR A 51 2.64 -10.07 -14.51
CA THR A 51 2.36 -8.64 -14.39
C THR A 51 1.44 -8.41 -13.22
N THR A 52 1.85 -7.57 -12.27
CA THR A 52 1.06 -7.22 -11.10
C THR A 52 0.86 -5.72 -11.05
N PHE A 53 -0.36 -5.31 -10.77
CA PHE A 53 -0.76 -3.94 -10.47
C PHE A 53 -1.48 -3.93 -9.13
N ASN A 54 -1.21 -2.92 -8.30
CA ASN A 54 -1.95 -2.67 -7.07
C ASN A 54 -2.13 -1.18 -6.83
N PHE A 55 -3.27 -0.83 -6.25
CA PHE A 55 -3.57 0.51 -5.75
C PHE A 55 -4.27 0.37 -4.40
N ASN A 56 -3.74 1.07 -3.39
CA ASN A 56 -4.11 0.91 -1.98
C ASN A 56 -4.42 2.29 -1.41
N PRO A 57 -5.60 2.87 -1.63
CA PRO A 57 -6.00 4.12 -1.01
C PRO A 57 -6.41 3.93 0.45
N GLN A 58 -6.17 4.97 1.25
CA GLN A 58 -6.48 5.03 2.66
C GLN A 58 -6.94 6.45 3.04
N VAL A 59 -7.94 6.54 3.92
CA VAL A 59 -8.41 7.80 4.49
C VAL A 59 -8.43 7.68 6.00
N GLY A 60 -7.79 8.61 6.69
CA GLY A 60 -7.66 8.63 8.14
C GLY A 60 -8.08 9.96 8.75
N TYR A 61 -8.55 9.90 9.99
CA TYR A 61 -8.90 11.04 10.83
C TYR A 61 -8.14 10.97 12.14
N PHE A 62 -7.47 12.07 12.51
CA PHE A 62 -6.72 12.18 13.75
C PHE A 62 -7.65 12.48 14.92
N VAL A 63 -7.87 11.48 15.77
CA VAL A 63 -8.66 11.62 17.02
C VAL A 63 -7.85 12.25 18.15
N THR A 64 -6.52 12.19 18.03
CA THR A 64 -5.53 12.92 18.83
C THR A 64 -4.38 13.34 17.92
N ASP A 65 -3.42 14.11 18.42
CA ASP A 65 -2.23 14.52 17.66
C ASP A 65 -1.32 13.35 17.26
N LYS A 66 -1.56 12.14 17.80
CA LYS A 66 -0.75 10.94 17.54
C LYS A 66 -1.55 9.73 17.10
N ILE A 67 -2.88 9.75 17.20
CA ILE A 67 -3.73 8.59 16.88
C ILE A 67 -4.64 8.98 15.74
N ALA A 68 -4.57 8.21 14.66
CA ALA A 68 -5.50 8.26 13.55
C ALA A 68 -6.32 6.97 13.48
N VAL A 69 -7.58 7.08 13.09
CA VAL A 69 -8.44 5.95 12.73
C VAL A 69 -8.99 6.18 11.34
N GLY A 70 -9.27 5.12 10.60
CA GLY A 70 -9.74 5.31 9.24
C GLY A 70 -10.12 4.03 8.54
N VAL A 71 -10.31 4.18 7.23
CA VAL A 71 -10.67 3.09 6.31
C VAL A 71 -9.65 3.01 5.20
N PHE A 72 -9.47 1.81 4.68
CA PHE A 72 -8.63 1.56 3.52
C PHE A 72 -9.37 0.70 2.51
N ALA A 73 -8.93 0.76 1.26
CA ALA A 73 -9.30 -0.19 0.24
C ALA A 73 -8.06 -0.62 -0.53
N LYS A 74 -8.16 -1.75 -1.23
CA LYS A 74 -7.15 -2.24 -2.16
C LYS A 74 -7.85 -2.75 -3.40
N VAL A 75 -7.29 -2.39 -4.55
CA VAL A 75 -7.62 -3.01 -5.83
C VAL A 75 -6.33 -3.51 -6.46
N GLY A 76 -6.34 -4.78 -6.87
CA GLY A 76 -5.18 -5.43 -7.44
C GLY A 76 -5.54 -6.25 -8.67
N THR A 77 -4.57 -6.41 -9.56
CA THR A 77 -4.66 -7.34 -10.68
C THR A 77 -3.32 -8.02 -10.87
N THR A 78 -3.34 -9.35 -10.94
CA THR A 78 -2.19 -10.17 -11.31
C THR A 78 -2.54 -10.97 -12.55
N ASN A 79 -1.71 -10.86 -13.58
CA ASN A 79 -1.77 -11.68 -14.78
C ASN A 79 -0.50 -12.53 -14.84
N LYS A 80 -0.66 -13.85 -14.90
CA LYS A 80 0.41 -14.81 -15.10
C LYS A 80 0.19 -15.53 -16.43
N ASP A 81 1.00 -15.18 -17.41
CA ASP A 81 1.04 -15.82 -18.72
C ASP A 81 2.12 -16.89 -18.71
N GLN A 82 1.77 -18.09 -19.18
CA GLN A 82 2.69 -19.20 -19.39
C GLN A 82 2.54 -19.66 -20.83
N TYR A 83 3.61 -19.48 -21.61
CA TYR A 83 3.63 -19.86 -23.02
C TYR A 83 4.27 -21.24 -23.16
N ALA A 84 3.55 -22.19 -23.77
CA ALA A 84 4.04 -23.54 -24.02
C ALA A 84 3.88 -23.87 -25.51
N GLU A 85 4.63 -24.86 -26.01
CA GLU A 85 4.59 -25.25 -27.43
C GLU A 85 3.20 -25.73 -27.86
N ASP A 86 2.46 -26.38 -26.96
CA ASP A 86 1.15 -26.95 -27.28
C ASP A 86 -0.01 -25.97 -27.02
N LYS A 87 0.00 -25.25 -25.87
CA LYS A 87 -1.07 -24.33 -25.47
C LYS A 87 -0.59 -23.26 -24.50
N ASP A 88 -0.96 -22.01 -24.79
CA ASP A 88 -0.80 -20.90 -23.86
C ASP A 88 -1.86 -20.95 -22.75
N ILE A 89 -1.41 -20.67 -21.52
CA ILE A 89 -2.26 -20.57 -20.34
C ILE A 89 -2.05 -19.19 -19.71
N GLN A 90 -3.14 -18.46 -19.51
CA GLN A 90 -3.14 -17.19 -18.79
C GLN A 90 -4.04 -17.30 -17.55
N ASN A 91 -3.47 -17.02 -16.39
CA ASN A 91 -4.22 -16.89 -15.14
C ASN A 91 -4.36 -15.39 -14.80
N LYS A 92 -5.59 -14.92 -14.63
CA LYS A 92 -5.87 -13.56 -14.21
C LYS A 92 -6.61 -13.56 -12.87
N THR A 93 -6.03 -12.91 -11.87
CA THR A 93 -6.63 -12.70 -10.56
C THR A 93 -6.87 -11.22 -10.34
N ASN A 94 -8.09 -10.85 -9.91
CA ASN A 94 -8.39 -9.52 -9.41
C ASN A 94 -8.69 -9.59 -7.92
N THR A 95 -8.00 -8.75 -7.15
CA THR A 95 -8.12 -8.69 -5.69
C THR A 95 -8.83 -7.41 -5.31
N PHE A 96 -9.78 -7.51 -4.39
CA PHE A 96 -10.40 -6.40 -3.70
C PHE A 96 -10.26 -6.59 -2.19
N ASP A 97 -9.83 -5.54 -1.48
CA ASP A 97 -9.81 -5.51 -0.01
C ASP A 97 -10.47 -4.22 0.45
N ILE A 98 -11.17 -4.28 1.58
CA ILE A 98 -11.71 -3.11 2.26
C ILE A 98 -11.70 -3.36 3.76
N GLY A 99 -11.36 -2.34 4.52
CA GLY A 99 -11.25 -2.48 5.96
C GLY A 99 -11.11 -1.17 6.71
N ALA A 100 -10.83 -1.32 8.00
CA ALA A 100 -10.56 -0.23 8.90
C ALA A 100 -9.19 -0.39 9.55
N PHE A 101 -8.59 0.72 9.95
CA PHE A 101 -7.30 0.74 10.62
C PHE A 101 -7.28 1.73 11.79
N GLY A 102 -6.38 1.47 12.73
CA GLY A 102 -5.95 2.40 13.77
C GLY A 102 -4.44 2.56 13.70
N ARG A 103 -3.97 3.81 13.64
CA ARG A 103 -2.56 4.17 13.48
C ARG A 103 -2.10 5.02 14.66
N TYR A 104 -0.99 4.65 15.28
CA TYR A 104 -0.37 5.39 16.38
C TYR A 104 1.04 5.83 16.00
N TYR A 105 1.28 7.14 16.00
CA TYR A 105 2.57 7.76 15.78
C TYR A 105 3.36 7.80 17.09
N PHE A 106 4.31 6.86 17.24
CA PHE A 106 5.02 6.64 18.50
C PHE A 106 6.38 7.34 18.59
N LEU A 107 6.99 7.67 17.45
CA LEU A 107 8.31 8.29 17.42
C LEU A 107 8.41 9.33 16.30
N GLU A 108 8.92 10.49 16.66
CA GLU A 108 9.14 11.63 15.78
C GLU A 108 10.64 11.95 15.78
N VAL A 109 11.28 11.85 14.62
CA VAL A 109 12.72 12.13 14.48
C VAL A 109 12.87 13.45 13.75
N GLY A 110 13.20 14.51 14.50
CA GLY A 110 13.14 15.87 13.99
C GLY A 110 11.71 16.31 13.65
N SER A 111 11.56 17.37 12.84
CA SER A 111 10.25 17.92 12.53
C SER A 111 9.48 17.11 11.47
N ARG A 112 10.18 16.57 10.46
CA ARG A 112 9.54 16.02 9.25
C ARG A 112 9.29 14.52 9.25
N PHE A 113 10.01 13.75 10.06
CA PHE A 113 9.93 12.28 10.04
C PHE A 113 9.08 11.78 11.21
N LYS A 114 7.96 11.16 10.89
CA LYS A 114 7.00 10.60 11.85
C LYS A 114 6.87 9.11 11.61
N THR A 115 7.18 8.28 12.60
CA THR A 115 7.01 6.83 12.51
C THR A 115 5.75 6.40 13.22
N TYR A 116 5.12 5.34 12.71
CA TYR A 116 3.87 4.84 13.22
C TYR A 116 3.82 3.33 13.25
N THR A 117 2.98 2.81 14.13
CA THR A 117 2.45 1.46 14.02
C THR A 117 1.00 1.54 13.60
N GLU A 118 0.55 0.56 12.84
CA GLU A 118 -0.82 0.49 12.35
C GLU A 118 -1.36 -0.91 12.58
N LEU A 119 -2.58 -0.99 13.11
CA LEU A 119 -3.38 -2.19 13.19
C LEU A 119 -4.54 -2.07 12.21
N ALA A 120 -4.70 -3.05 11.33
CA ALA A 120 -5.73 -3.06 10.31
C ALA A 120 -6.53 -4.37 10.36
N VAL A 121 -7.83 -4.27 10.09
CA VAL A 121 -8.72 -5.42 9.91
C VAL A 121 -9.53 -5.20 8.63
N GLY A 122 -9.73 -6.25 7.85
CA GLY A 122 -10.35 -6.12 6.53
C GLY A 122 -10.96 -7.41 6.01
N TYR A 123 -11.73 -7.25 4.94
CA TYR A 123 -12.30 -8.33 4.15
C TYR A 123 -11.68 -8.30 2.75
N GLU A 124 -11.07 -9.42 2.37
CA GLU A 124 -10.46 -9.59 1.05
C GLU A 124 -11.29 -10.56 0.20
N SER A 125 -11.32 -10.28 -1.09
CA SER A 125 -11.99 -11.09 -2.10
C SER A 125 -11.16 -11.16 -3.38
N ASP A 126 -10.87 -12.36 -3.83
CA ASP A 126 -10.18 -12.66 -5.08
C ASP A 126 -11.12 -13.32 -6.08
N ASN A 127 -11.11 -12.79 -7.31
CA ASN A 127 -11.79 -13.40 -8.44
C ASN A 127 -10.76 -13.78 -9.49
N SER A 128 -10.69 -15.07 -9.81
CA SER A 128 -9.72 -15.61 -10.75
C SER A 128 -10.39 -16.19 -12.00
N LYS A 129 -9.66 -16.16 -13.10
CA LYS A 129 -10.03 -16.88 -14.32
C LYS A 129 -8.79 -17.45 -14.98
N THR A 130 -8.98 -18.60 -15.59
CA THR A 130 -7.99 -19.29 -16.41
C THR A 130 -8.40 -19.18 -17.87
N VAL A 131 -7.49 -18.73 -18.73
CA VAL A 131 -7.65 -18.72 -20.18
C VAL A 131 -6.71 -19.74 -20.78
N THR A 132 -7.25 -20.69 -21.53
CA THR A 132 -6.46 -21.71 -22.23
C THR A 132 -6.89 -21.75 -23.69
N ALA A 133 -5.95 -21.54 -24.61
CA ALA A 133 -6.21 -21.52 -26.05
C ALA A 133 -7.43 -20.64 -26.44
N GLY A 134 -7.52 -19.44 -25.86
CA GLY A 134 -8.60 -18.47 -26.13
C GLY A 134 -9.93 -18.72 -25.40
N THR A 135 -10.10 -19.86 -24.73
CA THR A 135 -11.30 -20.15 -23.93
C THR A 135 -11.08 -19.68 -22.49
N SER A 136 -12.01 -18.88 -21.95
CA SER A 136 -11.96 -18.38 -20.57
C SER A 136 -12.89 -19.17 -19.64
N VAL A 137 -12.34 -19.70 -18.55
CA VAL A 137 -13.08 -20.36 -17.47
C VAL A 137 -12.90 -19.54 -16.19
N LYS A 138 -13.98 -19.24 -15.48
CA LYS A 138 -13.91 -18.56 -14.17
C LYS A 138 -13.59 -19.59 -13.10
N ASP A 139 -12.60 -19.28 -12.26
CA ASP A 139 -12.30 -20.09 -11.09
C ASP A 139 -13.25 -19.70 -9.94
N PRO A 140 -13.46 -20.60 -8.97
CA PRO A 140 -14.23 -20.24 -7.78
C PRO A 140 -13.63 -19.05 -7.05
N LYS A 141 -14.50 -18.16 -6.59
CA LYS A 141 -14.11 -16.98 -5.82
C LYS A 141 -13.45 -17.40 -4.51
N VAL A 142 -12.43 -16.67 -4.08
CA VAL A 142 -11.85 -16.84 -2.73
C VAL A 142 -12.13 -15.58 -1.93
N SER A 143 -12.56 -15.73 -0.69
CA SER A 143 -12.80 -14.58 0.17
C SER A 143 -12.45 -14.88 1.62
N GLY A 144 -12.26 -13.83 2.41
CA GLY A 144 -11.79 -14.02 3.77
C GLY A 144 -11.66 -12.73 4.55
N PHE A 145 -11.35 -12.88 5.82
CA PHE A 145 -11.09 -11.77 6.73
C PHE A 145 -9.65 -11.85 7.23
N GLY A 146 -9.04 -10.69 7.44
CA GLY A 146 -7.69 -10.59 7.97
C GLY A 146 -7.57 -9.51 9.02
N ALA A 147 -6.54 -9.67 9.84
CA ALA A 147 -6.05 -8.65 10.76
C ALA A 147 -4.53 -8.60 10.65
N ASN A 148 -3.94 -7.42 10.60
CA ASN A 148 -2.49 -7.27 10.61
C ASN A 148 -2.07 -6.09 11.49
N ALA A 149 -0.82 -6.14 11.94
CA ALA A 149 -0.15 -5.05 12.63
C ALA A 149 1.22 -4.85 11.99
N GLY A 150 1.55 -3.60 11.67
CA GLY A 150 2.77 -3.24 10.96
C GLY A 150 3.40 -1.95 11.47
N ILE A 151 4.55 -1.61 10.89
CA ILE A 151 5.30 -0.38 11.17
C ILE A 151 5.50 0.37 9.85
N GLY A 152 5.40 1.70 9.91
CA GLY A 152 5.66 2.59 8.79
C GLY A 152 6.25 3.92 9.23
N ALA A 153 6.59 4.74 8.25
CA ALA A 153 7.05 6.09 8.45
C ALA A 153 6.42 7.04 7.44
N THR A 154 6.35 8.30 7.82
CA THR A 154 5.88 9.42 7.02
C THR A 154 6.97 10.49 7.04
N PHE A 155 7.38 10.98 5.88
CA PHE A 155 8.32 12.07 5.73
C PHE A 155 7.65 13.25 5.03
N PHE A 156 7.47 14.35 5.75
CA PHE A 156 6.83 15.55 5.23
C PHE A 156 7.74 16.27 4.21
N LEU A 157 7.23 16.45 2.98
CA LEU A 157 7.81 17.30 1.95
C LEU A 157 7.38 18.77 2.17
N THR A 158 6.12 18.95 2.54
CA THR A 158 5.49 20.21 2.98
C THR A 158 4.63 19.94 4.21
N ASP A 159 3.98 20.94 4.81
CA ASP A 159 2.98 20.78 5.88
C ASP A 159 1.77 19.93 5.47
N LYS A 160 1.47 19.87 4.16
CA LYS A 160 0.30 19.17 3.61
C LYS A 160 0.61 17.93 2.78
N ILE A 161 1.85 17.75 2.36
CA ILE A 161 2.25 16.64 1.49
C ILE A 161 3.41 15.90 2.15
N ALA A 162 3.26 14.59 2.29
CA ALA A 162 4.27 13.71 2.81
C ALA A 162 4.44 12.46 1.95
N VAL A 163 5.63 11.87 2.00
CA VAL A 163 5.88 10.52 1.49
C VAL A 163 5.61 9.54 2.63
N ASN A 164 4.77 8.54 2.37
CA ASN A 164 4.57 7.41 3.26
C ASN A 164 5.43 6.24 2.82
N TYR A 165 5.97 5.52 3.79
CA TYR A 165 6.65 4.27 3.58
C TYR A 165 6.18 3.23 4.61
N LYS A 166 5.58 2.13 4.13
CA LYS A 166 5.24 0.98 4.97
C LYS A 166 6.39 -0.02 4.92
N PHE A 167 7.03 -0.31 6.06
CA PHE A 167 8.20 -1.19 6.11
C PHE A 167 7.81 -2.66 5.93
N ALA A 168 6.95 -3.16 6.82
CA ALA A 168 6.43 -4.52 6.80
C ALA A 168 5.23 -4.68 7.75
N ASP A 169 4.39 -5.66 7.45
CA ASP A 169 3.49 -6.24 8.45
C ASP A 169 4.32 -7.15 9.36
N VAL A 170 4.29 -6.88 10.66
CA VAL A 170 5.07 -7.61 11.68
C VAL A 170 4.28 -8.81 12.19
N ILE A 171 2.95 -8.70 12.29
CA ILE A 171 2.05 -9.78 12.68
C ILE A 171 0.84 -9.76 11.76
N GLY A 172 0.37 -10.94 11.35
CA GLY A 172 -0.81 -11.07 10.50
C GLY A 172 -1.59 -12.35 10.80
N PHE A 173 -2.90 -12.25 10.73
CA PHE A 173 -3.84 -13.36 10.68
C PHE A 173 -4.72 -13.20 9.45
N LYS A 174 -4.99 -14.30 8.75
CA LYS A 174 -5.93 -14.35 7.64
C LYS A 174 -6.71 -15.65 7.68
N ASN A 175 -8.02 -15.54 7.54
CA ASN A 175 -8.89 -16.63 7.15
C ASN A 175 -9.17 -16.48 5.65
N SER A 176 -9.20 -17.59 4.91
CA SER A 176 -9.67 -17.60 3.52
C SER A 176 -10.50 -18.85 3.23
N LYS A 177 -11.53 -18.69 2.39
CA LYS A 177 -12.43 -19.77 1.98
C LYS A 177 -12.72 -19.65 0.49
N VAL A 178 -12.69 -20.79 -0.18
CA VAL A 178 -13.12 -20.94 -1.58
C VAL A 178 -14.64 -21.07 -1.63
N ASP A 179 -15.29 -20.35 -2.54
CA ASP A 179 -16.74 -20.30 -2.71
C ASP A 179 -17.25 -21.51 -3.51
N VAL A 180 -17.12 -22.69 -2.90
CA VAL A 180 -17.63 -23.98 -3.39
C VAL A 180 -18.28 -24.71 -2.23
N ASP A 181 -19.34 -25.47 -2.51
CA ASP A 181 -20.03 -26.26 -1.50
C ASP A 181 -19.08 -27.28 -0.83
N GLY A 182 -19.22 -27.44 0.48
CA GLY A 182 -18.35 -28.29 1.30
C GLY A 182 -16.92 -27.76 1.54
N ALA A 183 -16.53 -26.61 0.96
CA ALA A 183 -15.19 -26.06 1.18
C ALA A 183 -14.99 -25.62 2.64
N LYS A 184 -13.83 -25.97 3.20
CA LYS A 184 -13.39 -25.54 4.55
C LYS A 184 -12.52 -24.29 4.44
N ALA A 185 -12.57 -23.46 5.47
CA ALA A 185 -11.73 -22.29 5.53
C ALA A 185 -10.30 -22.66 5.95
N THR A 186 -9.32 -21.97 5.39
CA THR A 186 -7.90 -22.04 5.76
C THR A 186 -7.57 -20.86 6.65
N ASN A 187 -6.89 -21.13 7.76
CA ASN A 187 -6.37 -20.10 8.66
C ASN A 187 -4.87 -20.03 8.55
N THR A 188 -4.35 -18.82 8.39
CA THR A 188 -2.92 -18.54 8.36
C THR A 188 -2.61 -17.49 9.40
N PHE A 189 -1.62 -17.78 10.24
CA PHE A 189 -1.02 -16.82 11.14
C PHE A 189 0.46 -16.68 10.79
N GLY A 190 0.94 -15.44 10.76
CA GLY A 190 2.31 -15.10 10.43
C GLY A 190 2.86 -14.08 11.39
N VAL A 191 4.13 -14.26 11.76
CA VAL A 191 4.93 -13.26 12.49
C VAL A 191 6.20 -13.05 11.69
N ASN A 192 6.49 -11.81 11.40
CA ASN A 192 7.65 -11.38 10.64
C ASN A 192 8.57 -10.53 11.52
N VAL A 193 9.04 -11.13 12.62
CA VAL A 193 10.10 -10.57 13.46
C VAL A 193 11.43 -11.15 13.01
N ASN A 194 12.46 -10.31 12.89
CA ASN A 194 13.81 -10.66 12.43
C ASN A 194 13.97 -10.95 10.93
N ASN A 195 13.22 -10.25 10.07
CA ASN A 195 13.60 -10.19 8.65
C ASN A 195 14.79 -9.24 8.48
N PHE A 196 15.98 -9.81 8.35
CA PHE A 196 17.22 -9.07 8.07
C PHE A 196 17.42 -8.77 6.58
N GLU A 197 16.47 -9.15 5.72
CA GLU A 197 16.45 -8.67 4.34
C GLU A 197 16.37 -7.15 4.31
N ASN A 198 16.90 -6.55 3.26
CA ASN A 198 16.85 -5.11 3.06
C ASN A 198 15.38 -4.66 3.11
N PHE A 199 14.99 -3.94 4.16
CA PHE A 199 13.61 -3.47 4.34
C PHE A 199 13.12 -2.61 3.16
N PHE A 200 14.05 -2.01 2.39
CA PHE A 200 13.76 -1.33 1.13
C PHE A 200 13.29 -2.25 -0.01
N ALA A 201 13.53 -3.55 0.05
CA ALA A 201 13.14 -4.50 -0.99
C ALA A 201 11.65 -4.89 -0.94
N SER A 202 11.03 -4.81 0.24
CA SER A 202 9.63 -5.22 0.45
C SER A 202 8.68 -4.07 0.79
N GLY A 203 9.20 -2.92 1.22
CA GLY A 203 8.34 -1.81 1.62
C GLY A 203 7.75 -1.05 0.44
N THR A 204 6.63 -0.38 0.71
CA THR A 204 5.83 0.30 -0.31
C THR A 204 5.84 1.80 -0.09
N PHE A 205 6.15 2.56 -1.14
CA PHE A 205 6.09 4.02 -1.14
C PHE A 205 4.68 4.52 -1.50
N GLY A 206 4.27 5.61 -0.87
CA GLY A 206 3.00 6.27 -1.12
C GLY A 206 3.10 7.77 -0.90
N LEU A 207 2.03 8.46 -1.27
CA LEU A 207 1.86 9.88 -0.98
C LEU A 207 0.74 10.04 0.03
N THR A 208 0.94 10.92 1.00
CA THR A 208 -0.02 11.32 2.01
C THR A 208 -0.31 12.80 1.84
N PHE A 209 -1.59 13.13 1.74
CA PHE A 209 -2.10 14.49 1.75
C PHE A 209 -2.79 14.73 3.08
N LYS A 210 -2.38 15.79 3.79
CA LYS A 210 -2.94 16.23 5.07
C LYS A 210 -3.85 17.44 4.85
N PHE A 211 -5.03 17.42 5.47
CA PHE A 211 -6.05 18.46 5.43
C PHE A 211 -6.43 18.90 6.84
#